data_AF-A0A132F3C5-F1
#
_entry.id   AF-A0A132F3C5-F1
#
_cell.length_a   1.000
_cell.length_b   1.000
_cell.length_c   1.000
_cell.angle_alpha   90.00
_cell.angle_beta   90.00
_cell.angle_gamma   90.00
#
_symmetry.space_group_name_H-M   'P 1'
#
loop_
_entity.id
_entity.type
_entity.pdbx_description
1 polymer ?
#
loop_
_entity_poly.entity_id
_entity_poly.type
_entity_poly.pdbx_seq_one_letter_code
_entity_poly.pdbx_strand_id
1 'polypeptide(L)'
;MKRGRWRNRKIILVLGFVWLLGFAAWAFLLWDLLATSVNEGVLEGPREGVFWTASQYRNVYTRFDRQLILYATHQDDDFDRVQMQLDSLSVSFGFLERPSEVSEYWLRIPRARAEIATLGEFMTRLKREVPLLRDAPQDAPRVIAEVSAYWPQVNGLANYFRAIEMAQRDFTFHQLKAKQRAILMLGSVLGVLLCALFLLLFYTMRTRDALLDRQNAALDAERKASDRAFEMIEAKNAFLGMVSHELRTPLQAICGSIEILLARPQSDANLKTIRRLQNSASSLEALVKDLTDYIKLRSTKRLAETEPIGIAALLGEVLDPFRARIDAQRIAVTSHVAPYDLAIRSDRKLLRQILTNLIENAVKYTRGGTIAVSIALADAPAGRQLKIAVRDTGVGIAKQHLSKIFEPFYRANDAAGLSVDGIGMGLAVVREIVTTLRGHVEVRSVVGEGSEFVVTLPVEVPDFGETPGEAPALPDAAAQRHRRALVVDDNDNARETLGAMLTALGIEADLCGTGQEGVTRVGDGGYDLVVLDLELPDLSGFDVARRIRAAARPADARAPAILGVSAYESAALRDNSQVFDAFLPKPVHLRELGALVEKLLG
;
A
#
# COMPACT_ATOMS: atom_id res chain seq x y z
N MET A 1 -14.92 12.08 -11.74
CA MET A 1 -15.37 10.85 -12.44
C MET A 1 -16.44 11.03 -13.54
N LYS A 2 -17.33 12.03 -13.52
CA LYS A 2 -18.40 12.18 -14.56
C LYS A 2 -17.91 12.49 -15.99
N ARG A 3 -16.79 13.21 -16.17
CA ARG A 3 -16.24 13.57 -17.50
C ARG A 3 -15.69 12.38 -18.30
N GLY A 4 -15.14 11.35 -17.64
CA GLY A 4 -14.59 10.16 -18.30
C GLY A 4 -15.67 9.24 -18.90
N ARG A 5 -16.75 8.98 -18.13
CA ARG A 5 -17.91 8.19 -18.56
C ARG A 5 -18.63 8.78 -19.78
N TRP A 6 -18.70 10.11 -19.87
CA TRP A 6 -19.32 10.80 -21.01
C TRP A 6 -18.44 10.74 -22.26
N ARG A 7 -17.11 10.82 -22.08
CA ARG A 7 -16.15 10.69 -23.18
C ARG A 7 -16.15 9.28 -23.76
N ASN A 8 -16.17 8.23 -22.93
CA ASN A 8 -16.24 6.85 -23.40
C ASN A 8 -17.56 6.53 -24.12
N ARG A 9 -18.71 7.01 -23.60
CA ARG A 9 -20.00 6.87 -24.31
C ARG A 9 -20.03 7.58 -25.66
N LYS A 10 -19.44 8.78 -25.76
CA LYS A 10 -19.30 9.48 -27.04
C LYS A 10 -18.40 8.74 -28.01
N ILE A 11 -17.27 8.22 -27.53
CA ILE A 11 -16.36 7.42 -28.36
C ILE A 11 -17.08 6.17 -28.88
N ILE A 12 -17.82 5.46 -28.04
CA ILE A 12 -18.60 4.28 -28.46
C ILE A 12 -19.69 4.65 -29.48
N LEU A 13 -20.41 5.75 -29.28
CA LEU A 13 -21.43 6.23 -30.23
C LEU A 13 -20.81 6.67 -31.57
N VAL A 14 -19.65 7.35 -31.51
CA VAL A 14 -18.93 7.78 -32.72
C VAL A 14 -18.36 6.57 -33.46
N LEU A 15 -17.74 5.62 -32.77
CA LEU A 15 -17.25 4.37 -33.38
C LEU A 15 -18.40 3.55 -33.97
N GLY A 16 -19.53 3.43 -33.25
CA GLY A 16 -20.71 2.75 -33.77
C GLY A 16 -21.31 3.45 -35.00
N PHE A 17 -21.34 4.78 -35.01
CA PHE A 17 -21.83 5.55 -36.15
C PHE A 17 -20.88 5.45 -37.36
N VAL A 18 -19.56 5.54 -37.14
CA VAL A 18 -18.54 5.34 -38.18
C VAL A 18 -18.62 3.93 -38.75
N TRP A 19 -18.88 2.92 -37.90
CA TRP A 19 -19.02 1.54 -38.34
C TRP A 19 -20.30 1.33 -39.17
N LEU A 20 -21.43 1.91 -38.75
CA LEU A 20 -22.69 1.92 -39.52
C LEU A 20 -22.53 2.64 -40.87
N LEU A 21 -21.84 3.78 -40.90
CA LEU A 21 -21.53 4.51 -42.14
C LEU A 21 -20.62 3.70 -43.06
N GLY A 22 -19.58 3.07 -42.49
CA GLY A 22 -18.67 2.21 -43.24
C GLY A 22 -19.39 0.99 -43.82
N PHE A 23 -20.28 0.37 -43.04
CA PHE A 23 -21.10 -0.74 -43.50
C PHE A 23 -22.10 -0.31 -44.57
N ALA A 24 -22.77 0.83 -44.40
CA ALA A 24 -23.70 1.36 -45.39
C ALA A 24 -22.99 1.76 -46.69
N ALA A 25 -21.81 2.39 -46.61
CA ALA A 25 -20.98 2.72 -47.77
C ALA A 25 -20.48 1.46 -48.46
N TRP A 26 -20.05 0.45 -47.71
CA TRP A 26 -19.64 -0.84 -48.25
C TRP A 26 -20.80 -1.56 -48.94
N ALA A 27 -21.99 -1.60 -48.32
CA ALA A 27 -23.20 -2.16 -48.91
C ALA A 27 -23.66 -1.39 -50.15
N PHE A 28 -23.54 -0.06 -50.13
CA PHE A 28 -23.84 0.80 -51.28
C PHE A 28 -22.86 0.56 -52.43
N LEU A 29 -21.54 0.49 -52.17
CA LEU A 29 -20.54 0.18 -53.20
C LEU A 29 -20.74 -1.22 -53.77
N LEU A 30 -21.13 -2.19 -52.93
CA LEU A 30 -21.47 -3.54 -53.37
C LEU A 30 -22.72 -3.55 -54.26
N TRP A 31 -23.74 -2.77 -53.89
CA TRP A 31 -24.97 -2.56 -54.67
C TRP A 31 -24.73 -1.80 -55.97
N ASP A 32 -23.88 -0.78 -55.95
CA ASP A 32 -23.53 0.04 -57.10
C ASP A 32 -22.73 -0.78 -58.11
N LEU A 33 -21.77 -1.60 -57.65
CA LEU A 33 -21.07 -2.58 -58.49
C LEU A 33 -22.05 -3.58 -59.16
N LEU A 34 -23.10 -3.96 -58.42
CA LEU A 34 -24.23 -4.78 -58.88
C LEU A 34 -25.07 -4.06 -59.96
N ALA A 35 -25.30 -2.76 -59.82
CA ALA A 35 -26.18 -1.97 -60.67
C ALA A 35 -25.49 -1.45 -61.95
N THR A 36 -24.25 -0.97 -61.84
CA THR A 36 -23.48 -0.39 -62.95
C THR A 36 -23.13 -1.42 -64.02
N SER A 37 -22.65 -2.60 -63.62
CA SER A 37 -22.17 -3.60 -64.58
C SER A 37 -23.26 -4.34 -65.38
N VAL A 38 -24.52 -4.34 -64.92
CA VAL A 38 -25.65 -4.87 -65.69
C VAL A 38 -26.12 -3.89 -66.77
N ASN A 39 -26.03 -2.58 -66.48
CA ASN A 39 -26.37 -1.55 -67.46
C ASN A 39 -25.24 -1.31 -68.46
N GLU A 40 -23.97 -1.27 -68.02
CA GLU A 40 -22.83 -1.01 -68.90
C GLU A 40 -22.50 -2.21 -69.82
N GLY A 41 -22.60 -3.44 -69.33
CA GLY A 41 -22.36 -4.63 -70.16
C GLY A 41 -23.37 -4.83 -71.31
N VAL A 42 -24.53 -4.16 -71.25
CA VAL A 42 -25.56 -4.14 -72.30
C VAL A 42 -25.42 -2.91 -73.20
N LEU A 43 -24.83 -1.81 -72.70
CA LEU A 43 -24.64 -0.54 -73.42
C LEU A 43 -23.29 -0.43 -74.14
N GLU A 44 -22.28 -1.23 -73.77
CA GLU A 44 -20.90 -1.17 -74.30
C GLU A 44 -20.51 -2.38 -75.17
N GLY A 45 -21.47 -2.97 -75.90
CA GLY A 45 -21.09 -3.64 -77.15
C GLY A 45 -20.50 -2.59 -78.11
N PRO A 46 -19.48 -2.91 -78.95
CA PRO A 46 -19.02 -1.97 -79.95
C PRO A 46 -20.23 -1.41 -80.71
N ARG A 47 -20.42 -0.09 -80.71
CA ARG A 47 -21.54 0.54 -81.45
C ARG A 47 -21.47 0.19 -82.95
N GLU A 48 -20.30 -0.24 -83.42
CA GLU A 48 -20.04 -0.88 -84.70
C GLU A 48 -19.80 -2.38 -84.50
N GLY A 49 -20.87 -3.19 -84.47
CA GLY A 49 -20.75 -4.66 -84.48
C GLY A 49 -20.43 -5.18 -85.87
N VAL A 50 -19.61 -6.23 -85.97
CA VAL A 50 -19.28 -6.90 -87.25
C VAL A 50 -20.53 -7.33 -88.00
N PHE A 51 -21.51 -7.83 -87.24
CA PHE A 51 -22.79 -8.24 -87.77
C PHE A 51 -23.53 -7.06 -88.40
N TRP A 52 -23.44 -5.86 -87.81
CA TRP A 52 -24.08 -4.66 -88.35
C TRP A 52 -23.45 -4.28 -89.70
N THR A 53 -22.12 -4.24 -89.79
CA THR A 53 -21.41 -3.93 -91.05
C THR A 53 -21.74 -4.93 -92.15
N ALA A 54 -21.74 -6.23 -91.85
CA ALA A 54 -22.10 -7.26 -92.82
C ALA A 54 -23.60 -7.24 -93.18
N SER A 55 -24.48 -6.87 -92.24
CA SER A 55 -25.90 -6.68 -92.51
C SER A 55 -26.16 -5.47 -93.40
N GLN A 56 -25.43 -4.37 -93.21
CA GLN A 56 -25.51 -3.20 -94.08
C GLN A 56 -25.08 -3.56 -95.49
N TYR A 57 -23.95 -4.25 -95.65
CA TYR A 57 -23.51 -4.74 -96.95
C TYR A 57 -24.55 -5.64 -97.61
N ARG A 58 -25.11 -6.62 -96.87
CA ARG A 58 -26.19 -7.48 -97.37
C ARG A 58 -27.42 -6.69 -97.82
N ASN A 59 -27.83 -5.67 -97.06
CA ASN A 59 -28.98 -4.86 -97.41
C ASN A 59 -28.73 -4.03 -98.68
N VAL A 60 -27.55 -3.43 -98.80
CA VAL A 60 -27.15 -2.68 -100.00
C VAL A 60 -27.05 -3.62 -101.20
N TYR A 61 -26.54 -4.83 -101.01
CA TYR A 61 -26.48 -5.87 -102.03
C TYR A 61 -27.85 -6.22 -102.60
N THR A 62 -28.84 -6.46 -101.74
CA THR A 62 -30.22 -6.72 -102.17
C THR A 62 -30.83 -5.54 -102.93
N ARG A 63 -30.51 -4.29 -102.54
CA ARG A 63 -30.97 -3.11 -103.27
C ARG A 63 -30.33 -3.02 -104.67
N PHE A 64 -29.04 -3.31 -104.77
CA PHE A 64 -28.34 -3.36 -106.05
C PHE A 64 -28.90 -4.46 -106.97
N ASP A 65 -29.04 -5.69 -106.47
CA ASP A 65 -29.62 -6.82 -107.21
C ASP A 65 -31.03 -6.49 -107.73
N ARG A 66 -31.89 -5.93 -106.86
CA ARG A 66 -33.23 -5.49 -107.25
C ARG A 66 -33.19 -4.42 -108.35
N GLN A 67 -32.34 -3.40 -108.22
CA GLN A 67 -32.26 -2.33 -109.22
C GLN A 67 -31.74 -2.87 -110.56
N LEU A 68 -30.81 -3.83 -110.54
CA LEU A 68 -30.31 -4.48 -111.75
C LEU A 68 -31.40 -5.29 -112.45
N ILE A 69 -32.26 -5.98 -111.70
CA ILE A 69 -33.42 -6.71 -112.25
C ILE A 69 -34.44 -5.74 -112.85
N LEU A 70 -34.73 -4.60 -112.19
CA LEU A 70 -35.64 -3.58 -112.73
C LEU A 70 -35.14 -3.00 -114.05
N TYR A 71 -33.82 -2.76 -114.15
CA TYR A 71 -33.17 -2.31 -115.37
C TYR A 71 -33.24 -3.37 -116.49
N ALA A 72 -32.91 -4.63 -116.19
CA ALA A 72 -32.93 -5.70 -117.19
C ALA A 72 -34.32 -6.06 -117.71
N THR A 73 -35.37 -5.76 -116.94
CA THR A 73 -36.78 -6.03 -117.30
C THR A 73 -37.49 -4.82 -117.92
N HIS A 74 -36.77 -3.72 -118.16
CA HIS A 74 -37.30 -2.44 -118.65
C HIS A 74 -38.44 -1.87 -117.77
N GLN A 75 -38.39 -2.15 -116.46
CA GLN A 75 -39.30 -1.52 -115.48
C GLN A 75 -38.75 -0.19 -114.96
N ASP A 76 -37.42 0.00 -115.03
CA ASP A 76 -36.73 1.26 -114.73
C ASP A 76 -35.52 1.39 -115.67
N ASP A 77 -35.63 2.18 -116.74
CA ASP A 77 -34.57 2.35 -117.75
C ASP A 77 -33.46 3.34 -117.31
N ASP A 78 -33.56 3.91 -116.10
CA ASP A 78 -32.58 4.84 -115.54
C ASP A 78 -31.31 4.12 -115.09
N PHE A 79 -30.32 4.01 -115.99
CA PHE A 79 -29.03 3.39 -115.70
C PHE A 79 -28.26 4.13 -114.60
N ASP A 80 -28.47 5.44 -114.42
CA ASP A 80 -27.75 6.21 -113.40
C ASP A 80 -28.14 5.73 -111.98
N ARG A 81 -29.35 5.18 -111.79
CA ARG A 81 -29.73 4.51 -110.54
C ARG A 81 -29.00 3.20 -110.31
N VAL A 82 -28.77 2.41 -111.36
CA VAL A 82 -27.99 1.17 -111.27
C VAL A 82 -26.55 1.50 -110.85
N GLN A 83 -25.97 2.53 -111.47
CA GLN A 83 -24.64 3.04 -111.12
C GLN A 83 -24.59 3.54 -109.67
N MET A 84 -25.59 4.30 -109.22
CA MET A 84 -25.68 4.78 -107.83
C MET A 84 -25.75 3.62 -106.82
N GLN A 85 -26.49 2.55 -107.11
CA GLN A 85 -26.54 1.37 -106.24
C GLN A 85 -25.21 0.61 -106.24
N LEU A 86 -24.49 0.53 -107.37
CA LEU A 86 -23.16 -0.06 -107.44
C LEU A 86 -22.12 0.72 -106.62
N ASP A 87 -22.19 2.05 -106.66
CA ASP A 87 -21.31 2.92 -105.86
C ASP A 87 -21.62 2.75 -104.37
N SER A 88 -22.90 2.71 -104.00
CA SER A 88 -23.32 2.42 -102.62
C SER A 88 -22.83 1.04 -102.15
N LEU A 89 -22.93 0.01 -103.01
CA LEU A 89 -22.47 -1.34 -102.71
C LEU A 89 -20.94 -1.39 -102.52
N SER A 90 -20.21 -0.66 -103.36
CA SER A 90 -18.76 -0.52 -103.29
C SER A 90 -18.28 0.14 -102.01
N VAL A 91 -18.95 1.22 -101.59
CA VAL A 91 -18.66 1.88 -100.31
C VAL A 91 -18.97 0.95 -99.14
N SER A 92 -20.13 0.27 -99.17
CA SER A 92 -20.49 -0.66 -98.09
C SER A 92 -19.54 -1.85 -97.97
N PHE A 93 -19.01 -2.34 -99.08
CA PHE A 93 -17.99 -3.40 -99.09
C PHE A 93 -16.64 -2.91 -98.52
N GLY A 94 -16.27 -1.65 -98.79
CA GLY A 94 -15.04 -1.05 -98.26
C GLY A 94 -14.95 -1.11 -96.73
N PHE A 95 -16.07 -1.00 -96.02
CA PHE A 95 -16.12 -1.16 -94.55
C PHE A 95 -15.86 -2.60 -94.08
N LEU A 96 -16.09 -3.62 -94.92
CA LEU A 96 -15.74 -5.02 -94.63
C LEU A 96 -14.26 -5.29 -94.88
N GLU A 97 -13.69 -4.68 -95.92
CA GLU A 97 -12.30 -4.86 -96.33
C GLU A 97 -11.33 -4.09 -95.41
N ARG A 98 -11.71 -2.90 -94.95
CA ARG A 98 -10.92 -2.03 -94.08
C ARG A 98 -11.68 -1.67 -92.81
N PRO A 99 -11.81 -2.60 -91.86
CA PRO A 99 -12.47 -2.34 -90.59
C PRO A 99 -11.70 -1.32 -89.74
N SER A 100 -12.40 -0.67 -88.79
CA SER A 100 -11.77 0.15 -87.75
C SER A 100 -10.85 -0.69 -86.85
N GLU A 101 -9.92 -0.06 -86.11
CA GLU A 101 -8.99 -0.77 -85.20
C GLU A 101 -9.72 -1.65 -84.16
N VAL A 102 -10.89 -1.18 -83.71
CA VAL A 102 -11.78 -1.90 -82.76
C VAL A 102 -12.40 -3.16 -83.39
N SER A 103 -12.44 -3.18 -84.72
CA SER A 103 -13.13 -4.15 -85.57
C SER A 103 -12.15 -5.06 -86.33
N GLU A 104 -10.84 -4.87 -86.19
CA GLU A 104 -9.84 -5.64 -86.94
C GLU A 104 -9.85 -7.15 -86.59
N TYR A 105 -10.41 -7.53 -85.43
CA TYR A 105 -10.39 -8.89 -84.92
C TYR A 105 -11.02 -9.92 -85.87
N TRP A 106 -12.01 -9.53 -86.69
CA TRP A 106 -12.67 -10.46 -87.60
C TRP A 106 -11.84 -10.81 -88.83
N LEU A 107 -10.91 -9.93 -89.25
CA LEU A 107 -9.93 -10.27 -90.30
C LEU A 107 -8.91 -11.30 -89.83
N ARG A 108 -8.81 -11.55 -88.52
CA ARG A 108 -7.98 -12.63 -87.96
C ARG A 108 -8.67 -14.00 -88.07
N ILE A 109 -9.97 -14.03 -88.33
CA ILE A 109 -10.73 -15.28 -88.53
C ILE A 109 -10.47 -15.77 -89.97
N PRO A 110 -9.82 -16.94 -90.16
CA PRO A 110 -9.41 -17.39 -91.49
C PRO A 110 -10.57 -17.50 -92.49
N ARG A 111 -11.73 -17.99 -92.02
CA ARG A 111 -12.95 -18.11 -92.82
C ARG A 111 -13.48 -16.76 -93.29
N ALA A 112 -13.60 -15.79 -92.39
CA ALA A 112 -14.11 -14.46 -92.73
C ALA A 112 -13.18 -13.73 -93.71
N ARG A 113 -11.86 -13.85 -93.50
CA ARG A 113 -10.85 -13.30 -94.42
C ARG A 113 -10.99 -13.88 -95.83
N ALA A 114 -11.16 -15.20 -95.94
CA ALA A 114 -11.32 -15.88 -97.23
C ALA A 114 -12.62 -15.49 -97.95
N GLU A 115 -13.74 -15.41 -97.21
CA GLU A 115 -15.03 -14.99 -97.76
C GLU A 115 -15.01 -13.52 -98.22
N ILE A 116 -14.40 -12.61 -97.45
CA ILE A 116 -14.24 -11.20 -97.83
C ILE A 116 -13.32 -11.05 -99.05
N ALA A 117 -12.21 -11.79 -99.13
CA ALA A 117 -11.32 -11.76 -100.30
C ALA A 117 -12.06 -12.21 -101.58
N THR A 118 -12.84 -13.28 -101.48
CA THR A 118 -13.67 -13.81 -102.58
C THR A 118 -14.72 -12.79 -103.05
N LEU A 119 -15.37 -12.10 -102.11
CA LEU A 119 -16.30 -11.00 -102.42
C LEU A 119 -15.58 -9.78 -103.01
N GLY A 120 -14.32 -9.52 -102.63
CA GLY A 120 -13.52 -8.42 -103.18
C GLY A 120 -13.16 -8.63 -104.65
N GLU A 121 -12.82 -9.87 -105.03
CA GLU A 121 -12.64 -10.24 -106.44
C GLU A 121 -13.93 -10.04 -107.23
N PHE A 122 -15.07 -10.47 -106.68
CA PHE A 122 -16.39 -10.28 -107.28
C PHE A 122 -16.76 -8.79 -107.44
N MET A 123 -16.55 -7.97 -106.40
CA MET A 123 -16.78 -6.51 -106.46
C MET A 123 -15.90 -5.84 -107.51
N THR A 124 -14.67 -6.30 -107.69
CA THR A 124 -13.75 -5.80 -108.73
C THR A 124 -14.28 -6.11 -110.13
N ARG A 125 -14.86 -7.30 -110.34
CA ARG A 125 -15.52 -7.65 -111.61
C ARG A 125 -16.79 -6.82 -111.85
N LEU A 126 -17.67 -6.69 -110.84
CA LEU A 126 -18.88 -5.87 -110.95
C LEU A 126 -18.59 -4.42 -111.33
N LYS A 127 -17.58 -3.79 -110.71
CA LYS A 127 -17.16 -2.43 -111.03
C LYS A 127 -16.73 -2.25 -112.49
N ARG A 128 -16.28 -3.32 -113.14
CA ARG A 128 -15.87 -3.31 -114.54
C ARG A 128 -17.03 -3.61 -115.49
N GLU A 129 -17.90 -4.54 -115.12
CA GLU A 129 -18.93 -5.09 -116.03
C GLU A 129 -20.24 -4.30 -116.01
N VAL A 130 -20.64 -3.75 -114.87
CA VAL A 130 -21.90 -3.00 -114.74
C VAL A 130 -21.91 -1.71 -115.57
N PRO A 131 -20.84 -0.88 -115.62
CA PRO A 131 -20.82 0.31 -116.49
C PRO A 131 -21.03 0.02 -117.97
N LEU A 132 -20.61 -1.17 -118.45
CA LEU A 132 -20.76 -1.59 -119.84
C LEU A 132 -22.22 -1.86 -120.23
N LEU A 133 -23.10 -2.10 -119.25
CA LEU A 133 -24.54 -2.31 -119.49
C LEU A 133 -25.23 -1.05 -120.03
N ARG A 134 -24.65 0.15 -119.84
CA ARG A 134 -25.15 1.39 -120.45
C ARG A 134 -25.22 1.29 -121.98
N ASP A 135 -24.21 0.66 -122.58
CA ASP A 135 -24.09 0.53 -124.03
C ASP A 135 -24.56 -0.86 -124.53
N ALA A 136 -24.63 -1.85 -123.64
CA ALA A 136 -25.08 -3.22 -123.94
C ALA A 136 -26.09 -3.76 -122.89
N PRO A 137 -27.36 -3.27 -122.88
CA PRO A 137 -28.37 -3.71 -121.92
C PRO A 137 -28.69 -5.21 -122.01
N GLN A 138 -28.48 -5.83 -123.18
CA GLN A 138 -28.69 -7.27 -123.42
C GLN A 138 -27.81 -8.18 -122.56
N ASP A 139 -26.71 -7.67 -121.99
CA ASP A 139 -25.82 -8.43 -121.11
C ASP A 139 -26.29 -8.44 -119.64
N ALA A 140 -27.33 -7.67 -119.29
CA ALA A 140 -27.82 -7.56 -117.92
C ALA A 140 -28.26 -8.91 -117.30
N PRO A 141 -28.92 -9.85 -118.02
CA PRO A 141 -29.24 -11.17 -117.46
C PRO A 141 -28.02 -11.98 -117.03
N ARG A 142 -26.88 -11.82 -117.72
CA ARG A 142 -25.60 -12.47 -117.39
C ARG A 142 -25.06 -11.93 -116.06
N VAL A 143 -25.08 -10.61 -115.89
CA VAL A 143 -24.64 -9.95 -114.65
C VAL A 143 -25.58 -10.28 -113.49
N ILE A 144 -26.90 -10.35 -113.72
CA ILE A 144 -27.89 -10.78 -112.70
C ILE A 144 -27.61 -12.22 -112.24
N ALA A 145 -27.29 -13.13 -113.16
CA ALA A 145 -26.95 -14.50 -112.81
C ALA A 145 -25.68 -14.57 -111.95
N GLU A 146 -24.67 -13.74 -112.23
CA GLU A 146 -23.46 -13.65 -111.41
C GLU A 146 -23.76 -13.05 -110.03
N VAL A 147 -24.54 -11.97 -109.93
CA VAL A 147 -24.98 -11.39 -108.65
C VAL A 147 -25.80 -12.42 -107.85
N SER A 148 -26.74 -13.10 -108.47
CA SER A 148 -27.52 -14.16 -107.80
C SER A 148 -26.66 -15.31 -107.27
N ALA A 149 -25.56 -15.66 -107.97
CA ALA A 149 -24.65 -16.72 -107.54
C ALA A 149 -23.84 -16.36 -106.27
N TYR A 150 -23.58 -15.07 -106.03
CA TYR A 150 -22.82 -14.60 -104.86
C TYR A 150 -23.71 -14.30 -103.64
N TRP A 151 -25.03 -14.22 -103.81
CA TRP A 151 -25.97 -13.98 -102.70
C TRP A 151 -25.81 -14.94 -101.48
N PRO A 152 -25.65 -16.27 -101.65
CA PRO A 152 -25.44 -17.17 -100.51
C PRO A 152 -24.20 -16.85 -99.69
N GLN A 153 -23.14 -16.33 -100.31
CA GLN A 153 -21.89 -15.95 -99.63
C GLN A 153 -22.09 -14.66 -98.84
N VAL A 154 -22.77 -13.66 -99.41
CA VAL A 154 -23.12 -12.41 -98.73
C VAL A 154 -24.00 -12.66 -97.50
N ASN A 155 -25.04 -13.49 -97.66
CA ASN A 155 -25.93 -13.82 -96.55
C ASN A 155 -25.26 -14.75 -95.52
N GLY A 156 -24.42 -15.69 -95.99
CA GLY A 156 -23.63 -16.58 -95.15
C GLY A 156 -22.68 -15.82 -94.23
N LEU A 157 -21.94 -14.84 -94.77
CA LEU A 157 -21.03 -13.99 -94.03
C LEU A 157 -21.76 -13.19 -92.93
N ALA A 158 -22.91 -12.57 -93.26
CA ALA A 158 -23.71 -11.84 -92.28
C ALA A 158 -24.24 -12.74 -91.15
N ASN A 159 -24.71 -13.95 -91.47
CA ASN A 159 -25.19 -14.90 -90.45
C ASN A 159 -24.04 -15.47 -89.61
N TYR A 160 -22.86 -15.68 -90.21
CA TYR A 160 -21.67 -16.14 -89.50
C TYR A 160 -21.21 -15.11 -88.46
N PHE A 161 -21.14 -13.84 -88.83
CA PHE A 161 -20.82 -12.77 -87.88
C PHE A 161 -21.88 -12.60 -86.80
N ARG A 162 -23.17 -12.79 -87.11
CA ARG A 162 -24.23 -12.81 -86.10
C ARG A 162 -23.97 -13.88 -85.03
N ALA A 163 -23.62 -15.10 -85.45
CA ALA A 163 -23.40 -16.21 -84.54
C ALA A 163 -22.17 -15.99 -83.64
N ILE A 164 -21.06 -15.49 -84.19
CA ILE A 164 -19.86 -15.17 -83.43
C ILE A 164 -20.13 -14.06 -82.40
N GLU A 165 -20.77 -12.98 -82.84
CA GLU A 165 -21.05 -11.83 -81.97
C GLU A 165 -22.01 -12.22 -80.84
N MET A 166 -23.00 -13.07 -81.13
CA MET A 166 -23.90 -13.60 -80.10
C MET A 166 -23.17 -14.51 -79.10
N ALA A 167 -22.30 -15.41 -79.57
CA ALA A 167 -21.51 -16.28 -78.69
C ALA A 167 -20.53 -15.49 -77.81
N GLN A 168 -19.89 -14.44 -78.35
CA GLN A 168 -18.99 -13.58 -77.59
C GLN A 168 -19.73 -12.77 -76.53
N ARG A 169 -20.90 -12.21 -76.86
CA ARG A 169 -21.75 -11.50 -75.90
C ARG A 169 -22.19 -12.43 -74.77
N ASP A 170 -22.60 -13.65 -75.11
CA ASP A 170 -23.07 -14.63 -74.13
C ASP A 170 -21.93 -15.08 -73.18
N PHE A 171 -20.75 -15.37 -73.72
CA PHE A 171 -19.57 -15.70 -72.92
C PHE A 171 -19.17 -14.56 -71.97
N THR A 172 -19.12 -13.33 -72.48
CA THR A 172 -18.77 -12.14 -71.69
C THR A 172 -19.77 -11.91 -70.57
N PHE A 173 -21.06 -12.03 -70.86
CA PHE A 173 -22.14 -11.89 -69.89
C PHE A 173 -22.05 -12.92 -68.76
N HIS A 174 -21.80 -14.19 -69.10
CA HIS A 174 -21.65 -15.25 -68.10
C HIS A 174 -20.40 -15.08 -67.23
N GLN A 175 -19.27 -14.67 -67.80
CA GLN A 175 -18.03 -14.35 -67.06
C GLN A 175 -18.24 -13.19 -66.08
N LEU A 176 -18.90 -12.11 -66.53
CA LEU A 176 -19.24 -10.98 -65.67
C LEU A 176 -20.13 -11.41 -64.50
N LYS A 177 -21.17 -12.19 -64.77
CA LYS A 177 -22.05 -12.74 -63.72
C LYS A 177 -21.30 -13.62 -62.71
N ALA A 178 -20.38 -14.46 -63.17
CA ALA A 178 -19.61 -15.32 -62.26
C ALA A 178 -18.69 -14.49 -61.34
N LYS A 179 -17.98 -13.51 -61.90
CA LYS A 179 -17.14 -12.58 -61.11
C LYS A 179 -17.97 -11.76 -60.11
N GLN A 180 -19.14 -11.27 -60.52
CA GLN A 180 -20.07 -10.58 -59.63
C GLN A 180 -20.48 -11.45 -58.44
N ARG A 181 -20.90 -12.69 -58.68
CA ARG A 181 -21.28 -13.63 -57.61
C ARG A 181 -20.13 -13.86 -56.62
N ALA A 182 -18.91 -14.03 -57.12
CA ALA A 182 -17.74 -14.20 -56.27
C ALA A 182 -17.46 -12.96 -55.39
N ILE A 183 -17.55 -11.75 -55.97
CA ILE A 183 -17.39 -10.50 -55.22
C ILE A 183 -18.48 -10.35 -54.15
N LEU A 184 -19.72 -10.72 -54.45
CA LEU A 184 -20.82 -10.71 -53.48
C LEU A 184 -20.59 -11.67 -52.32
N MET A 185 -20.18 -12.91 -52.60
CA MET A 185 -19.89 -13.88 -51.56
C MET A 185 -18.76 -13.41 -50.66
N LEU A 186 -17.61 -13.01 -51.22
CA LEU A 186 -16.46 -12.53 -50.46
C LEU A 186 -16.82 -11.30 -49.63
N GLY A 187 -17.56 -10.38 -50.24
CA GLY A 187 -18.06 -9.19 -49.58
C GLY A 187 -18.95 -9.52 -48.38
N SER A 188 -19.96 -10.37 -48.56
CA SER A 188 -20.88 -10.76 -47.49
C SER A 188 -20.16 -11.40 -46.29
N VAL A 189 -19.18 -12.26 -46.55
CA VAL A 189 -18.34 -12.89 -45.52
C VAL A 189 -17.54 -11.84 -44.75
N LEU A 190 -16.92 -10.89 -45.44
CA LEU A 190 -16.19 -9.79 -44.82
C LEU A 190 -17.10 -8.92 -43.94
N GLY A 191 -18.31 -8.61 -44.42
CA GLY A 191 -19.31 -7.85 -43.67
C GLY A 191 -19.72 -8.53 -42.36
N VAL A 192 -19.96 -9.85 -42.39
CA VAL A 192 -20.29 -10.64 -41.20
C VAL A 192 -19.14 -10.66 -40.19
N LEU A 193 -17.90 -10.87 -40.67
CA LEU A 193 -16.71 -10.87 -39.80
C LEU A 193 -16.49 -9.54 -39.10
N LEU A 194 -16.61 -8.42 -39.84
CA LEU A 194 -16.48 -7.09 -39.26
C LEU A 194 -17.58 -6.83 -38.22
N CYS A 195 -18.80 -7.30 -38.47
CA CYS A 195 -19.93 -7.14 -37.53
C CYS A 195 -19.69 -7.92 -36.23
N ALA A 196 -19.24 -9.16 -36.34
CA ALA A 196 -18.88 -9.99 -35.19
C ALA A 196 -17.75 -9.35 -34.36
N LEU A 197 -16.71 -8.84 -35.02
CA LEU A 197 -15.61 -8.13 -34.35
C LEU A 197 -16.10 -6.88 -33.61
N PHE A 198 -16.98 -6.09 -34.23
CA PHE A 198 -17.58 -4.92 -33.61
C PHE A 198 -18.39 -5.28 -32.36
N LEU A 199 -19.24 -6.31 -32.44
CA LEU A 199 -20.02 -6.79 -31.30
C LEU A 199 -19.14 -7.29 -30.15
N LEU A 200 -18.05 -8.01 -30.45
CA LEU A 200 -17.08 -8.47 -29.46
C LEU A 200 -16.38 -7.30 -28.75
N LEU A 201 -15.90 -6.31 -29.52
CA LEU A 201 -15.27 -5.10 -28.97
C LEU A 201 -16.26 -4.29 -28.12
N PHE A 202 -17.51 -4.19 -28.55
CA PHE A 202 -18.56 -3.52 -27.79
C PHE A 202 -18.85 -4.24 -26.47
N TYR A 203 -18.97 -5.57 -26.50
CA TYR A 203 -19.19 -6.38 -25.30
C TYR A 203 -18.04 -6.26 -24.30
N THR A 204 -16.80 -6.35 -24.78
CA THR A 204 -15.58 -6.24 -23.93
C THR A 204 -15.42 -4.84 -23.35
N MET A 205 -15.69 -3.78 -24.10
CA MET A 205 -15.70 -2.41 -23.57
C MET A 205 -16.75 -2.24 -22.47
N ARG A 206 -17.98 -2.71 -22.71
CA ARG A 206 -19.10 -2.56 -21.75
C ARG A 206 -18.86 -3.31 -20.43
N THR A 207 -18.33 -4.53 -20.52
CA THR A 207 -18.02 -5.35 -19.34
C THR A 207 -16.88 -4.75 -18.53
N ARG A 208 -15.81 -4.28 -19.18
CA ARG A 208 -14.67 -3.64 -18.52
C ARG A 208 -15.06 -2.34 -17.80
N ASP A 209 -15.87 -1.48 -18.43
CA ASP A 209 -16.34 -0.25 -17.81
C ASP A 209 -17.19 -0.52 -16.55
N ALA A 210 -18.09 -1.52 -16.61
CA ALA A 210 -18.93 -1.90 -15.47
C ALA A 210 -18.11 -2.43 -14.28
N LEU A 211 -17.04 -3.19 -14.55
CA LEU A 211 -16.14 -3.71 -13.52
C LEU A 211 -15.35 -2.57 -12.85
N LEU A 212 -14.78 -1.66 -13.64
CA LEU A 212 -14.04 -0.50 -13.13
C LEU A 212 -14.92 0.40 -12.28
N ASP A 213 -16.16 0.61 -12.68
CA ASP A 213 -17.11 1.42 -11.89
C ASP A 213 -17.45 0.78 -10.54
N ARG A 214 -17.57 -0.56 -10.48
CA ARG A 214 -17.79 -1.27 -9.21
C ARG A 214 -16.57 -1.18 -8.28
N GLN A 215 -15.36 -1.36 -8.81
CA GLN A 215 -14.13 -1.20 -8.01
C GLN A 215 -13.99 0.22 -7.48
N ASN A 216 -14.19 1.23 -8.33
CA ASN A 216 -14.08 2.62 -7.89
C ASN A 216 -15.13 2.98 -6.84
N ALA A 217 -16.37 2.48 -6.98
CA ALA A 217 -17.41 2.70 -5.97
C ALA A 217 -17.09 2.01 -4.64
N ALA A 218 -16.50 0.80 -4.66
CA ALA A 218 -16.07 0.10 -3.47
C ALA A 218 -14.93 0.85 -2.76
N LEU A 219 -13.90 1.27 -3.51
CA LEU A 219 -12.79 2.07 -2.97
C LEU A 219 -13.25 3.40 -2.39
N ASP A 220 -14.16 4.11 -3.07
CA ASP A 220 -14.73 5.37 -2.54
C ASP A 220 -15.54 5.13 -1.26
N ALA A 221 -16.26 4.01 -1.15
CA ALA A 221 -17.03 3.67 0.03
C ALA A 221 -16.12 3.32 1.21
N GLU A 222 -15.07 2.53 0.98
CA GLU A 222 -14.06 2.19 1.97
C GLU A 222 -13.33 3.44 2.48
N ARG A 223 -12.89 4.31 1.55
CA ARG A 223 -12.22 5.55 1.89
C ARG A 223 -13.11 6.47 2.74
N LYS A 224 -14.38 6.65 2.35
CA LYS A 224 -15.34 7.43 3.15
C LYS A 224 -15.62 6.82 4.53
N ALA A 225 -15.61 5.50 4.65
CA ALA A 225 -15.78 4.84 5.94
C ALA A 225 -14.56 5.08 6.84
N SER A 226 -13.35 4.99 6.27
CA SER A 226 -12.09 5.31 6.97
C SER A 226 -12.04 6.77 7.41
N ASP A 227 -12.37 7.71 6.53
CA ASP A 227 -12.34 9.14 6.84
C ASP A 227 -13.32 9.47 7.99
N ARG A 228 -14.55 8.93 7.95
CA ARG A 228 -15.53 9.09 9.05
C ARG A 228 -15.05 8.47 10.36
N ALA A 229 -14.38 7.33 10.31
CA ALA A 229 -13.82 6.73 11.51
C ALA A 229 -12.72 7.61 12.11
N PHE A 230 -11.88 8.22 11.26
CA PHE A 230 -10.82 9.13 11.69
C PHE A 230 -11.40 10.43 12.28
N GLU A 231 -12.39 11.04 11.61
CA GLU A 231 -13.11 12.21 12.12
C GLU A 231 -13.77 11.93 13.48
N MET A 232 -14.39 10.76 13.67
CA MET A 232 -14.96 10.36 14.96
C MET A 232 -13.89 10.22 16.06
N ILE A 233 -12.70 9.70 15.72
CA ILE A 233 -11.60 9.58 16.68
C ILE A 233 -11.04 10.96 17.05
N GLU A 234 -10.84 11.84 16.07
CA GLU A 234 -10.39 13.22 16.33
C GLU A 234 -11.41 13.99 17.16
N ALA A 235 -12.70 13.92 16.80
CA ALA A 235 -13.78 14.56 17.56
C ALA A 235 -13.85 14.02 19.00
N LYS A 236 -13.72 12.70 19.19
CA LYS A 236 -13.66 12.08 20.52
C LYS A 236 -12.46 12.59 21.34
N ASN A 237 -11.28 12.70 20.73
CA ASN A 237 -10.08 13.18 21.41
C ASN A 237 -10.18 14.69 21.73
N ALA A 238 -10.70 15.51 20.82
CA ALA A 238 -10.93 16.93 21.05
C ALA A 238 -11.95 17.17 22.18
N PHE A 239 -13.05 16.40 22.20
CA PHE A 239 -14.04 16.44 23.27
C PHE A 239 -13.42 16.10 24.63
N LEU A 240 -12.65 15.00 24.70
CA LEU A 240 -11.96 14.62 25.93
C LEU A 240 -10.95 15.68 26.38
N GLY A 241 -10.24 16.32 25.45
CA GLY A 241 -9.30 17.41 25.74
C GLY A 241 -9.99 18.64 26.34
N MET A 242 -11.12 19.04 25.75
CA MET A 242 -11.95 20.13 26.24
C MET A 242 -12.51 19.83 27.64
N VAL A 243 -13.10 18.64 27.84
CA VAL A 243 -13.64 18.23 29.15
C VAL A 243 -12.55 18.23 30.22
N SER A 244 -11.33 17.80 29.89
CA SER A 244 -10.21 17.82 30.84
C SER A 244 -9.83 19.25 31.25
N HIS A 245 -9.83 20.20 30.31
CA HIS A 245 -9.56 21.61 30.61
C HIS A 245 -10.68 22.23 31.46
N GLU A 246 -11.94 21.98 31.11
CA GLU A 246 -13.12 22.48 31.82
C GLU A 246 -13.29 21.87 33.21
N LEU A 247 -12.79 20.66 33.47
CA LEU A 247 -12.77 20.05 34.80
C LEU A 247 -11.60 20.58 35.67
N ARG A 248 -10.47 20.95 35.07
CA ARG A 248 -9.30 21.46 35.81
C ARG A 248 -9.61 22.78 36.52
N THR A 249 -10.25 23.71 35.82
CA THR A 249 -10.51 25.07 36.31
C THR A 249 -11.38 25.13 37.58
N PRO A 250 -12.58 24.50 37.65
CA PRO A 250 -13.38 24.50 38.87
C PRO A 250 -12.71 23.73 40.00
N LEU A 251 -11.93 22.69 39.67
CA LEU A 251 -11.21 21.95 40.67
C LEU A 251 -10.09 22.76 41.33
N GLN A 252 -9.32 23.51 40.54
CA GLN A 252 -8.31 24.42 41.06
C GLN A 252 -8.92 25.49 41.97
N ALA A 253 -10.11 25.98 41.63
CA ALA A 253 -10.87 26.90 42.49
C ALA A 253 -11.30 26.25 43.81
N ILE A 254 -11.72 24.98 43.79
CA ILE A 254 -12.03 24.20 45.00
C ILE A 254 -10.77 23.99 45.85
N CYS A 255 -9.65 23.57 45.25
CA CYS A 255 -8.36 23.39 45.94
C CYS A 255 -7.90 24.69 46.60
N GLY A 256 -7.91 25.81 45.85
CA GLY A 256 -7.55 27.12 46.38
C GLY A 256 -8.47 27.59 47.50
N SER A 257 -9.77 27.32 47.41
CA SER A 257 -10.74 27.64 48.47
C SER A 257 -10.48 26.85 49.76
N ILE A 258 -10.08 25.58 49.62
CA ILE A 258 -9.70 24.70 50.72
C ILE A 258 -8.38 25.18 51.37
N GLU A 259 -7.38 25.57 50.58
CA GLU A 259 -6.12 26.14 51.09
C GLU A 259 -6.36 27.43 51.88
N ILE A 260 -7.22 28.33 51.38
CA ILE A 260 -7.60 29.57 52.08
C ILE A 260 -8.34 29.26 53.39
N LEU A 261 -9.18 28.24 53.42
CA LEU A 261 -9.89 27.78 54.62
C LEU A 261 -8.93 27.20 55.68
N LEU A 262 -7.89 26.47 55.25
CA LEU A 262 -6.84 25.92 56.12
C LEU A 262 -5.89 26.99 56.66
N ALA A 263 -5.75 28.13 55.98
CA ALA A 263 -4.93 29.26 56.44
C ALA A 263 -5.56 30.04 57.61
N ARG A 264 -6.78 29.71 58.05
CA ARG A 264 -7.48 30.32 59.19
C ARG A 264 -7.54 29.36 60.38
N PRO A 265 -7.65 29.85 61.64
CA PRO A 265 -7.88 28.98 62.79
C PRO A 265 -9.21 28.24 62.64
N GLN A 266 -9.20 26.92 62.74
CA GLN A 266 -10.38 26.05 62.61
C GLN A 266 -10.44 25.08 63.79
N SER A 267 -11.63 24.62 64.16
CA SER A 267 -11.80 23.54 65.14
C SER A 267 -11.25 22.21 64.60
N ASP A 268 -10.84 21.29 65.48
CA ASP A 268 -10.24 19.99 65.09
C ASP A 268 -11.15 19.14 64.19
N ALA A 269 -12.48 19.19 64.41
CA ALA A 269 -13.47 18.51 63.57
C ALA A 269 -13.55 19.11 62.15
N ASN A 270 -13.41 20.43 62.03
CA ASN A 270 -13.39 21.14 60.75
C ASN A 270 -12.08 20.88 60.01
N LEU A 271 -10.92 20.89 60.69
CA LEU A 271 -9.63 20.57 60.09
C LEU A 271 -9.60 19.19 59.46
N LYS A 272 -10.18 18.18 60.12
CA LYS A 272 -10.25 16.82 59.59
C LYS A 272 -11.12 16.74 58.32
N THR A 273 -12.22 17.50 58.28
CA THR A 273 -13.12 17.57 57.13
C THR A 273 -12.49 18.33 55.96
N ILE A 274 -11.83 19.45 56.25
CA ILE A 274 -11.14 20.27 55.24
C ILE A 274 -9.94 19.52 54.65
N ARG A 275 -9.16 18.78 55.45
CA ARG A 275 -8.08 17.91 54.94
C ARG A 275 -8.62 16.77 54.06
N ARG A 276 -9.77 16.17 54.40
CA ARG A 276 -10.41 15.17 53.52
C ARG A 276 -10.87 15.78 52.19
N LEU A 277 -11.40 17.00 52.21
CA LEU A 277 -11.73 17.74 50.99
C LEU A 277 -10.49 18.06 50.17
N GLN A 278 -9.39 18.50 50.80
CA GLN A 278 -8.12 18.77 50.13
C GLN A 278 -7.58 17.54 49.42
N ASN A 279 -7.49 16.41 50.13
CA ASN A 279 -7.02 15.15 49.57
C ASN A 279 -7.90 14.68 48.40
N SER A 280 -9.22 14.85 48.51
CA SER A 280 -10.16 14.50 47.44
C SER A 280 -9.99 15.40 46.21
N ALA A 281 -9.76 16.70 46.42
CA ALA A 281 -9.56 17.67 45.35
C ALA A 281 -8.20 17.46 44.64
N SER A 282 -7.12 17.23 45.38
CA SER A 282 -5.81 16.86 44.82
C SER A 282 -5.86 15.53 44.07
N SER A 283 -6.64 14.55 44.56
CA SER A 283 -6.86 13.29 43.84
C SER A 283 -7.58 13.51 42.51
N LEU A 284 -8.58 14.40 42.49
CA LEU A 284 -9.27 14.77 41.25
C LEU A 284 -8.37 15.56 40.28
N GLU A 285 -7.34 16.24 40.79
CA GLU A 285 -6.43 17.05 39.97
C GLU A 285 -5.43 16.14 39.25
N ALA A 286 -4.88 15.18 39.99
CA ALA A 286 -4.08 14.10 39.41
C ALA A 286 -4.87 13.34 38.33
N LEU A 287 -6.14 13.04 38.60
CA LEU A 287 -7.11 12.46 37.67
C LEU A 287 -7.21 13.22 36.34
N VAL A 288 -7.43 14.53 36.41
CA VAL A 288 -7.57 15.41 35.24
C VAL A 288 -6.24 15.55 34.49
N LYS A 289 -5.12 15.57 35.22
CA LYS A 289 -3.77 15.59 34.66
C LYS A 289 -3.48 14.32 33.87
N ASP A 290 -3.69 13.14 34.46
CA ASP A 290 -3.47 11.85 33.80
C ASP A 290 -4.34 11.69 32.54
N LEU A 291 -5.59 12.15 32.59
CA LEU A 291 -6.48 12.17 31.44
C LEU A 291 -5.92 13.08 30.32
N THR A 292 -5.46 14.27 30.68
CA THR A 292 -4.88 15.22 29.71
C THR A 292 -3.61 14.65 29.08
N ASP A 293 -2.73 14.04 29.87
CA ASP A 293 -1.48 13.47 29.40
C ASP A 293 -1.75 12.28 28.45
N TYR A 294 -2.74 11.43 28.78
CA TYR A 294 -3.24 10.36 27.90
C TYR A 294 -3.77 10.90 26.55
N ILE A 295 -4.55 12.00 26.57
CA ILE A 295 -5.08 12.61 25.34
C ILE A 295 -3.97 13.23 24.50
N LYS A 296 -2.99 13.90 25.12
CA LYS A 296 -1.84 14.50 24.42
C LYS A 296 -0.96 13.44 23.75
N LEU A 297 -0.72 12.32 24.43
CA LEU A 297 0.03 11.18 23.88
C LEU A 297 -0.62 10.67 22.58
N ARG A 298 -1.95 10.63 22.53
CA ARG A 298 -2.70 10.14 21.37
C ARG A 298 -2.87 11.16 20.24
N SER A 299 -2.96 12.45 20.57
CA SER A 299 -3.26 13.52 19.60
C SER A 299 -2.03 14.07 18.89
N THR A 300 -0.87 14.03 19.53
CA THR A 300 0.38 14.49 18.91
C THR A 300 1.13 13.29 18.36
N LYS A 301 1.49 13.32 17.06
CA LYS A 301 2.61 12.55 16.51
C LYS A 301 3.90 13.07 17.14
N ARG A 302 4.05 12.92 18.46
CA ARG A 302 5.17 13.44 19.20
C ARG A 302 6.40 12.64 18.80
N LEU A 303 7.37 13.32 18.19
CA LEU A 303 8.69 12.74 17.98
C LEU A 303 9.32 12.58 19.37
N ALA A 304 9.71 11.36 19.74
CA ALA A 304 10.36 11.09 21.01
C ALA A 304 11.67 11.90 21.11
N GLU A 305 11.79 12.72 22.15
CA GLU A 305 13.01 13.50 22.40
C GLU A 305 14.08 12.53 22.90
N THR A 306 15.06 12.21 22.06
CA THR A 306 16.02 11.15 22.35
C THR A 306 17.27 11.71 23.01
N GLU A 307 17.52 11.35 24.27
CA GLU A 307 18.69 11.75 25.04
C GLU A 307 19.39 10.53 25.68
N PRO A 308 20.71 10.60 25.98
CA PRO A 308 21.42 9.54 26.70
C PRO A 308 20.99 9.50 28.18
N ILE A 309 20.58 8.32 28.65
CA ILE A 309 20.00 8.11 29.97
C ILE A 309 20.69 6.94 30.67
N GLY A 310 21.26 7.20 31.85
CA GLY A 310 21.70 6.14 32.75
C GLY A 310 20.52 5.49 33.46
N ILE A 311 20.31 4.19 33.22
CA ILE A 311 19.14 3.45 33.72
C ILE A 311 19.15 3.33 35.25
N ALA A 312 20.30 3.07 35.86
CA ALA A 312 20.41 2.93 37.32
C ALA A 312 20.04 4.22 38.06
N ALA A 313 20.52 5.37 37.58
CA ALA A 313 20.18 6.68 38.14
C ALA A 313 18.69 6.99 38.00
N LEU A 314 18.12 6.73 36.82
CA LEU A 314 16.68 6.93 36.59
C LEU A 314 15.82 6.05 37.51
N LEU A 315 16.20 4.78 37.69
CA LEU A 315 15.47 3.87 38.57
C LEU A 315 15.53 4.32 40.03
N GLY A 316 16.69 4.78 40.51
CA GLY A 316 16.84 5.36 41.85
C GLY A 316 15.90 6.54 42.08
N GLU A 317 15.88 7.50 41.14
CA GLU A 317 14.99 8.66 41.21
C GLU A 317 13.50 8.30 41.20
N VAL A 318 13.11 7.19 40.57
CA VAL A 318 11.71 6.73 40.55
C VAL A 318 11.32 6.02 41.84
N LEU A 319 12.24 5.29 42.47
CA LEU A 319 11.97 4.57 43.72
C LEU A 319 11.91 5.49 44.95
N ASP A 320 12.68 6.58 44.94
CA ASP A 320 12.84 7.47 46.10
C ASP A 320 11.51 8.00 46.70
N PRO A 321 10.54 8.50 45.90
CA PRO A 321 9.26 8.99 46.43
C PRO A 321 8.40 7.90 47.07
N PHE A 322 8.66 6.61 46.76
CA PHE A 322 7.90 5.49 47.30
C PHE A 322 8.52 4.89 48.56
N ARG A 323 9.76 5.26 48.95
CA ARG A 323 10.50 4.68 50.09
C ARG A 323 9.68 4.69 51.38
N ALA A 324 9.17 5.85 51.78
CA ALA A 324 8.36 5.96 53.00
C ALA A 324 7.11 5.05 53.00
N ARG A 325 6.52 4.79 51.83
CA ARG A 325 5.35 3.91 51.70
C ARG A 325 5.73 2.43 51.69
N ILE A 326 6.86 2.11 51.05
CA ILE A 326 7.48 0.78 51.05
C ILE A 326 7.82 0.36 52.48
N ASP A 327 8.44 1.26 53.26
CA ASP A 327 8.81 1.02 54.65
C ASP A 327 7.58 0.86 55.54
N ALA A 328 6.59 1.77 55.40
CA ALA A 328 5.34 1.69 56.14
C ALA A 328 4.56 0.38 55.88
N GLN A 329 4.70 -0.20 54.67
CA GLN A 329 4.05 -1.45 54.28
C GLN A 329 4.95 -2.68 54.47
N ARG A 330 6.19 -2.50 54.96
CA ARG A 330 7.19 -3.57 55.16
C ARG A 330 7.41 -4.41 53.91
N ILE A 331 7.60 -3.75 52.77
CA ILE A 331 7.86 -4.41 51.49
C ILE A 331 9.38 -4.42 51.25
N ALA A 332 9.96 -5.60 51.02
CA ALA A 332 11.35 -5.71 50.60
C ALA A 332 11.47 -5.40 49.10
N VAL A 333 12.36 -4.50 48.71
CA VAL A 333 12.56 -4.11 47.32
C VAL A 333 13.94 -4.51 46.84
N THR A 334 14.00 -5.30 45.77
CA THR A 334 15.24 -5.65 45.09
C THR A 334 15.27 -5.00 43.72
N SER A 335 16.36 -4.29 43.39
CA SER A 335 16.55 -3.69 42.07
C SER A 335 17.83 -4.21 41.43
N HIS A 336 17.75 -4.59 40.16
CA HIS A 336 18.88 -5.10 39.39
C HIS A 336 18.92 -4.45 38.00
N VAL A 337 20.06 -3.85 37.66
CA VAL A 337 20.32 -3.28 36.33
C VAL A 337 21.55 -3.95 35.74
N ALA A 338 21.40 -4.53 34.54
CA ALA A 338 22.47 -5.29 33.89
C ALA A 338 22.72 -4.77 32.45
N PRO A 339 23.93 -4.29 32.13
CA PRO A 339 25.05 -3.97 33.05
C PRO A 339 24.72 -2.78 33.97
N TYR A 340 25.44 -2.61 35.09
CA TYR A 340 25.11 -1.59 36.11
C TYR A 340 25.22 -0.14 35.61
N ASP A 341 26.10 0.08 34.64
CA ASP A 341 26.38 1.34 33.96
C ASP A 341 25.57 1.51 32.66
N LEU A 342 24.53 0.69 32.47
CA LEU A 342 23.70 0.72 31.27
C LEU A 342 23.16 2.13 30.98
N ALA A 343 23.61 2.68 29.86
CA ALA A 343 23.10 3.89 29.26
C ALA A 343 22.38 3.58 27.94
N ILE A 344 21.25 4.25 27.71
CA ILE A 344 20.48 4.12 26.46
C ILE A 344 20.08 5.49 25.92
N ARG A 345 19.84 5.57 24.62
CA ARG A 345 19.23 6.74 23.97
C ARG A 345 17.72 6.52 23.89
N SER A 346 16.94 7.34 24.61
CA SER A 346 15.47 7.28 24.63
C SER A 346 14.89 8.59 25.19
N ASP A 347 13.56 8.67 25.31
CA ASP A 347 12.87 9.77 25.99
C ASP A 347 12.79 9.48 27.51
N ARG A 348 13.52 10.28 28.29
CA ARG A 348 13.63 10.13 29.75
C ARG A 348 12.30 10.34 30.46
N LYS A 349 11.46 11.25 29.98
CA LYS A 349 10.15 11.54 30.59
C LYS A 349 9.21 10.35 30.40
N LEU A 350 9.19 9.79 29.19
CA LEU A 350 8.38 8.61 28.87
C LEU A 350 8.84 7.36 29.64
N LEU A 351 10.15 7.13 29.73
CA LEU A 351 10.70 6.01 30.51
C LEU A 351 10.43 6.15 32.01
N ARG A 352 10.62 7.35 32.57
CA ARG A 352 10.26 7.63 33.97
C ARG A 352 8.79 7.30 34.24
N GLN A 353 7.90 7.70 33.32
CA GLN A 353 6.47 7.47 33.47
C GLN A 353 6.12 5.97 33.44
N ILE A 354 6.74 5.19 32.55
CA ILE A 354 6.57 3.73 32.54
C ILE A 354 6.97 3.14 33.89
N LEU A 355 8.17 3.44 34.37
CA LEU A 355 8.70 2.91 35.63
C LEU A 355 7.82 3.33 36.81
N THR A 356 7.44 4.62 36.88
CA THR A 356 6.59 5.16 37.95
C THR A 356 5.25 4.43 38.01
N ASN A 357 4.58 4.25 36.88
CA ASN A 357 3.27 3.58 36.83
C ASN A 357 3.35 2.10 37.23
N LEU A 358 4.41 1.39 36.83
CA LEU A 358 4.59 -0.02 37.18
C LEU A 358 4.97 -0.20 38.64
N ILE A 359 5.91 0.59 39.15
CA ILE A 359 6.36 0.55 40.55
C ILE A 359 5.24 1.00 41.49
N GLU A 360 4.51 2.06 41.14
CA GLU A 360 3.38 2.51 41.94
C GLU A 360 2.32 1.42 42.07
N ASN A 361 2.00 0.71 40.98
CA ASN A 361 1.09 -0.44 41.02
C ASN A 361 1.64 -1.56 41.91
N ALA A 362 2.91 -1.92 41.78
CA ALA A 362 3.54 -2.96 42.60
C ALA A 362 3.45 -2.62 44.11
N VAL A 363 3.80 -1.39 44.50
CA VAL A 363 3.70 -0.91 45.90
C VAL A 363 2.25 -0.87 46.35
N LYS A 364 1.33 -0.43 45.50
CA LYS A 364 -0.08 -0.27 45.83
C LYS A 364 -0.80 -1.60 46.11
N TYR A 365 -0.43 -2.68 45.41
CA TYR A 365 -1.12 -3.97 45.48
C TYR A 365 -0.38 -5.06 46.29
N THR A 366 0.80 -4.74 46.82
CA THR A 366 1.57 -5.62 47.72
C THR A 366 1.34 -5.22 49.18
N ARG A 367 1.10 -6.19 50.07
CA ARG A 367 0.86 -5.96 51.51
C ARG A 367 1.80 -6.82 52.34
N GLY A 368 3.02 -6.34 52.57
CA GLY A 368 4.11 -7.17 53.08
C GLY A 368 4.53 -8.21 52.04
N GLY A 369 5.82 -8.32 51.77
CA GLY A 369 6.32 -9.20 50.70
C GLY A 369 7.47 -8.56 49.93
N THR A 370 7.59 -8.90 48.65
CA THR A 370 8.74 -8.47 47.83
C THR A 370 8.31 -7.80 46.54
N ILE A 371 9.04 -6.77 46.12
CA ILE A 371 8.98 -6.17 44.79
C ILE A 371 10.37 -6.28 44.16
N ALA A 372 10.45 -6.93 43.00
CA ALA A 372 11.68 -7.07 42.24
C ALA A 372 11.60 -6.28 40.94
N VAL A 373 12.52 -5.34 40.74
CA VAL A 373 12.68 -4.60 39.49
C VAL A 373 13.96 -5.04 38.81
N SER A 374 13.85 -5.59 37.61
CA SER A 374 15.01 -5.98 36.80
C SER A 374 14.99 -5.26 35.46
N ILE A 375 16.11 -4.64 35.09
CA ILE A 375 16.26 -3.96 33.80
C ILE A 375 17.52 -4.48 33.14
N ALA A 376 17.38 -5.12 31.98
CA ALA A 376 18.49 -5.72 31.26
C ALA A 376 18.41 -5.43 29.77
N LEU A 377 19.57 -5.39 29.12
CA LEU A 377 19.67 -5.36 27.68
C LEU A 377 19.56 -6.80 27.12
N ALA A 378 18.76 -7.00 26.08
CA ALA A 378 18.63 -8.25 25.37
C ALA A 378 18.91 -8.03 23.87
N ASP A 379 19.71 -8.92 23.28
CA ASP A 379 19.92 -8.92 21.83
C ASP A 379 18.74 -9.59 21.11
N ALA A 380 18.20 -8.90 20.10
CA ALA A 380 17.15 -9.43 19.24
C ALA A 380 17.51 -9.24 17.76
N PRO A 381 16.92 -10.02 16.82
CA PRO A 381 17.22 -9.91 15.39
C PRO A 381 16.95 -8.52 14.79
N ALA A 382 16.07 -7.74 15.42
CA ALA A 382 15.69 -6.39 15.02
C ALA A 382 16.52 -5.27 15.69
N GLY A 383 17.56 -5.61 16.45
CA GLY A 383 18.38 -4.68 17.23
C GLY A 383 18.36 -4.98 18.73
N ARG A 384 19.11 -4.18 19.50
CA ARG A 384 19.14 -4.27 20.97
C ARG A 384 17.80 -3.82 21.56
N GLN A 385 17.32 -4.56 22.55
CA GLN A 385 16.06 -4.28 23.25
C GLN A 385 16.31 -4.11 24.74
N LEU A 386 15.71 -3.08 25.33
CA LEU A 386 15.65 -2.89 26.77
C LEU A 386 14.47 -3.69 27.31
N LYS A 387 14.73 -4.60 28.24
CA LYS A 387 13.71 -5.36 28.95
C LYS A 387 13.60 -4.85 30.39
N ILE A 388 12.44 -4.30 30.73
CA ILE A 388 12.09 -3.85 32.08
C ILE A 388 11.06 -4.85 32.63
N ALA A 389 11.40 -5.55 33.71
CA ALA A 389 10.47 -6.43 34.41
C ALA A 389 10.26 -5.98 35.85
N VAL A 390 9.00 -5.74 36.21
CA VAL A 390 8.57 -5.40 37.57
C VAL A 390 7.70 -6.54 38.08
N ARG A 391 8.18 -7.24 39.11
CA ARG A 391 7.51 -8.36 39.74
C ARG A 391 7.14 -8.00 41.18
N ASP A 392 5.91 -8.30 41.56
CA ASP A 392 5.38 -8.11 42.90
C ASP A 392 4.82 -9.43 43.44
N THR A 393 4.77 -9.57 44.77
CA THR A 393 4.10 -10.68 45.47
C THR A 393 2.76 -10.24 46.05
N GLY A 394 2.04 -9.38 45.34
CA GLY A 394 0.75 -8.83 45.77
C GLY A 394 -0.43 -9.78 45.54
N VAL A 395 -1.63 -9.22 45.51
CA VAL A 395 -2.89 -9.98 45.38
C VAL A 395 -3.03 -10.75 44.06
N GLY A 396 -2.23 -10.41 43.05
CA GLY A 396 -2.33 -10.97 41.71
C GLY A 396 -3.62 -10.58 40.97
N ILE A 397 -3.71 -10.96 39.70
CA ILE A 397 -4.76 -10.57 38.76
C ILE A 397 -5.37 -11.84 38.17
N ALA A 398 -6.70 -11.99 38.29
CA ALA A 398 -7.40 -13.13 37.71
C ALA A 398 -7.31 -13.13 36.18
N LYS A 399 -7.15 -14.32 35.59
CA LYS A 399 -6.91 -14.54 34.15
C LYS A 399 -7.91 -13.82 33.24
N GLN A 400 -9.17 -13.73 33.65
CA GLN A 400 -10.24 -13.04 32.91
C GLN A 400 -10.03 -11.53 32.75
N HIS A 401 -9.20 -10.92 33.60
CA HIS A 401 -8.95 -9.48 33.59
C HIS A 401 -7.68 -9.11 32.80
N LEU A 402 -6.75 -10.06 32.57
CA LEU A 402 -5.43 -9.78 31.98
C LEU A 402 -5.49 -9.09 30.61
N SER A 403 -6.51 -9.37 29.79
CA SER A 403 -6.66 -8.70 28.49
C SER A 403 -7.23 -7.27 28.61
N LYS A 404 -7.91 -6.95 29.71
CA LYS A 404 -8.66 -5.71 29.91
C LYS A 404 -7.95 -4.70 30.83
N ILE A 405 -6.96 -5.12 31.63
CA ILE A 405 -6.25 -4.23 32.55
C ILE A 405 -5.52 -3.05 31.87
N PHE A 406 -5.27 -3.14 30.56
CA PHE A 406 -4.68 -2.06 29.77
C PHE A 406 -5.73 -1.15 29.10
N GLU A 407 -7.03 -1.41 29.30
CA GLU A 407 -8.09 -0.54 28.81
C GLU A 407 -8.23 0.71 29.73
N PRO A 408 -8.42 1.91 29.17
CA PRO A 408 -8.64 3.11 29.98
C PRO A 408 -9.84 2.96 30.91
N PHE A 409 -9.69 3.43 32.16
CA PHE A 409 -10.72 3.38 33.21
C PHE A 409 -11.14 1.98 33.68
N TYR A 410 -10.48 0.92 33.19
CA TYR A 410 -10.79 -0.43 33.62
C TYR A 410 -10.14 -0.75 34.97
N ARG A 411 -10.94 -1.32 35.89
CA ARG A 411 -10.49 -1.79 37.20
C ARG A 411 -11.00 -3.21 37.44
N ALA A 412 -10.09 -4.11 37.81
CA ALA A 412 -10.44 -5.47 38.21
C ALA A 412 -10.81 -5.50 39.70
N ASN A 413 -11.96 -4.92 40.10
CA ASN A 413 -12.43 -5.01 41.48
C ASN A 413 -13.82 -5.66 41.53
N ASP A 414 -13.91 -6.77 42.28
CA ASP A 414 -15.09 -7.13 43.10
C ASP A 414 -14.85 -8.32 44.09
N ALA A 415 -13.68 -8.97 44.13
CA ALA A 415 -13.54 -10.23 44.89
C ALA A 415 -12.71 -10.20 46.21
N ALA A 416 -12.07 -9.11 46.63
CA ALA A 416 -11.07 -9.20 47.72
C ALA A 416 -11.02 -8.04 48.73
N GLY A 417 -12.11 -7.27 48.94
CA GLY A 417 -12.22 -6.32 50.07
C GLY A 417 -11.17 -5.20 50.15
N LEU A 418 -10.30 -5.05 49.16
CA LEU A 418 -9.27 -4.02 49.06
C LEU A 418 -9.82 -2.81 48.28
N SER A 419 -10.28 -1.78 49.00
CA SER A 419 -10.54 -0.46 48.41
C SER A 419 -9.20 0.25 48.18
N VAL A 420 -8.57 0.01 47.03
CA VAL A 420 -7.32 0.70 46.68
C VAL A 420 -7.60 1.88 45.75
N ASP A 421 -7.16 3.07 46.16
CA ASP A 421 -7.44 4.35 45.48
C ASP A 421 -6.72 4.46 44.14
N GLY A 422 -7.45 4.72 43.04
CA GLY A 422 -6.88 4.95 41.70
C GLY A 422 -7.84 4.68 40.55
N ILE A 423 -7.50 5.23 39.38
CA ILE A 423 -8.42 5.50 38.26
C ILE A 423 -8.45 4.36 37.23
N GLY A 424 -7.44 3.49 37.23
CA GLY A 424 -7.25 2.49 36.17
C GLY A 424 -6.61 3.05 34.89
N MET A 425 -5.98 4.23 34.96
CA MET A 425 -5.31 4.86 33.80
C MET A 425 -3.83 4.48 33.66
N GLY A 426 -3.14 4.15 34.75
CA GLY A 426 -1.68 3.95 34.74
C GLY A 426 -1.19 2.91 33.73
N LEU A 427 -1.85 1.74 33.66
CA LEU A 427 -1.49 0.68 32.70
C LEU A 427 -1.87 1.03 31.26
N ALA A 428 -2.98 1.75 31.05
CA ALA A 428 -3.35 2.26 29.72
C ALA A 428 -2.31 3.27 29.20
N VAL A 429 -1.80 4.15 30.08
CA VAL A 429 -0.69 5.06 29.77
C VAL A 429 0.58 4.29 29.44
N VAL A 430 0.94 3.25 30.22
CA VAL A 430 2.10 2.40 29.91
C VAL A 430 1.97 1.81 28.50
N ARG A 431 0.82 1.24 28.14
CA ARG A 431 0.60 0.66 26.81
C ARG A 431 0.74 1.69 25.69
N GLU A 432 0.22 2.89 25.86
CA GLU A 432 0.31 3.96 24.87
C GLU A 432 1.76 4.45 24.69
N ILE A 433 2.49 4.64 25.79
CA ILE A 433 3.90 5.03 25.74
C ILE A 433 4.74 3.94 25.08
N VAL A 434 4.54 2.68 25.46
CA VAL A 434 5.25 1.53 24.87
C VAL A 434 4.99 1.43 23.37
N THR A 435 3.73 1.63 22.95
CA THR A 435 3.37 1.67 21.51
C THR A 435 4.05 2.83 20.79
N THR A 436 4.11 4.02 21.41
CA THR A 436 4.80 5.21 20.89
C THR A 436 6.31 4.95 20.69
N LEU A 437 6.93 4.24 21.64
CA LEU A 437 8.33 3.81 21.58
C LEU A 437 8.55 2.54 20.75
N ARG A 438 7.53 2.05 20.02
CA ARG A 438 7.58 0.84 19.17
C ARG A 438 7.97 -0.44 19.92
N GLY A 439 7.63 -0.52 21.19
CA GLY A 439 7.85 -1.68 22.04
C GLY A 439 6.61 -2.54 22.24
N HIS A 440 6.70 -3.48 23.19
CA HIS A 440 5.61 -4.35 23.61
C HIS A 440 5.57 -4.52 25.14
N VAL A 441 4.39 -4.73 25.71
CA VAL A 441 4.19 -4.98 27.15
C VAL A 441 3.45 -6.30 27.35
N GLU A 442 3.96 -7.13 28.24
CA GLU A 442 3.39 -8.42 28.65
C GLU A 442 3.09 -8.40 30.14
N VAL A 443 2.11 -9.21 30.55
CA VAL A 443 1.75 -9.41 31.95
C VAL A 443 1.59 -10.91 32.24
N ARG A 444 2.15 -11.36 33.36
CA ARG A 444 1.97 -12.70 33.91
C ARG A 444 1.54 -12.54 35.35
N SER A 445 0.42 -13.14 35.75
CA SER A 445 -0.09 -12.96 37.10
C SER A 445 -0.92 -14.16 37.53
N VAL A 446 -0.82 -14.50 38.81
CA VAL A 446 -1.57 -15.57 39.47
C VAL A 446 -2.16 -14.99 40.75
N VAL A 447 -3.46 -15.19 40.96
CA VAL A 447 -4.17 -14.68 42.14
C VAL A 447 -3.55 -15.25 43.40
N GLY A 448 -3.13 -14.38 44.31
CA GLY A 448 -2.47 -14.72 45.58
C GLY A 448 -0.96 -14.91 45.52
N GLU A 449 -0.36 -15.05 44.33
CA GLU A 449 1.10 -15.17 44.17
C GLU A 449 1.76 -13.86 43.69
N GLY A 450 0.99 -12.98 43.06
CA GLY A 450 1.44 -11.66 42.60
C GLY A 450 1.43 -11.49 41.08
N SER A 451 2.12 -10.46 40.59
CA SER A 451 2.14 -10.10 39.17
C SER A 451 3.54 -9.78 38.68
N GLU A 452 3.80 -10.04 37.40
CA GLU A 452 5.01 -9.67 36.68
C GLU A 452 4.62 -8.93 35.41
N PHE A 453 5.06 -7.68 35.29
CA PHE A 453 4.89 -6.85 34.10
C PHE A 453 6.23 -6.74 33.38
N VAL A 454 6.26 -7.09 32.09
CA VAL A 454 7.48 -7.08 31.27
C VAL A 454 7.29 -6.12 30.10
N VAL A 455 8.02 -5.02 30.09
CA VAL A 455 8.07 -4.04 29.01
C VAL A 455 9.34 -4.25 28.19
N THR A 456 9.22 -4.35 26.88
CA THR A 456 10.32 -4.52 25.93
C THR A 456 10.34 -3.36 24.94
N LEU A 457 11.44 -2.61 24.88
CA LEU A 457 11.59 -1.41 24.05
C LEU A 457 12.79 -1.55 23.11
N PRO A 458 12.69 -1.19 21.82
CA PRO A 458 13.88 -1.05 20.97
C PRO A 458 14.70 0.17 21.43
N VAL A 459 16.00 0.00 21.63
CA VAL A 459 16.88 1.07 22.13
C VAL A 459 18.22 1.09 21.40
N GLU A 460 18.77 2.29 21.26
CA GLU A 460 20.15 2.50 20.85
C GLU A 460 21.03 2.65 22.11
N VAL A 461 22.16 1.95 22.12
CA VAL A 461 23.16 2.08 23.19
C VAL A 461 24.22 3.08 22.69
N PRO A 462 24.55 4.13 23.46
CA PRO A 462 25.60 5.07 23.08
C PRO A 462 26.94 4.34 22.88
N ASP A 463 27.73 4.74 21.88
CA ASP A 463 29.11 4.26 21.73
C ASP A 463 29.97 4.75 22.91
N PHE A 464 30.90 3.90 23.38
CA PHE A 464 31.85 4.22 24.45
C PHE A 464 32.63 5.51 24.08
N GLY A 465 32.23 6.64 24.64
CA GLY A 465 32.82 7.96 24.36
C GLY A 465 31.89 9.14 24.64
N GLU A 466 30.57 8.94 24.66
CA GLU A 466 29.58 9.96 25.04
C GLU A 466 29.03 9.67 26.44
N THR A 467 29.83 9.88 27.48
CA THR A 467 29.34 9.84 28.87
C THR A 467 28.40 11.02 29.15
N PRO A 468 27.15 10.78 29.58
CA PRO A 468 26.28 11.83 30.05
C PRO A 468 26.76 12.32 31.42
N GLY A 469 27.25 13.57 31.49
CA GLY A 469 27.42 14.35 32.70
C GLY A 469 28.42 13.80 33.72
N GLU A 470 29.53 14.54 33.90
CA GLU A 470 30.53 14.41 34.96
C GLU A 470 29.99 13.85 36.29
N ALA A 471 30.39 12.62 36.61
CA ALA A 471 30.32 12.05 37.96
C ALA A 471 31.68 11.41 38.28
N PRO A 472 32.21 11.57 39.50
CA PRO A 472 33.58 11.18 39.83
C PRO A 472 33.79 9.67 39.66
N ALA A 473 34.99 9.31 39.20
CA ALA A 473 35.41 7.92 38.99
C ALA A 473 35.30 7.12 40.30
N LEU A 474 34.92 5.84 40.19
CA LEU A 474 34.99 4.89 41.30
C LEU A 474 36.46 4.78 41.77
N PRO A 475 36.73 4.73 43.09
CA PRO A 475 38.08 4.60 43.61
C PRO A 475 38.77 3.31 43.14
N ASP A 476 40.09 3.42 42.98
CA ASP A 476 40.94 2.40 42.41
C ASP A 476 41.00 1.15 43.32
N ALA A 477 40.37 0.04 42.90
CA ALA A 477 40.31 -1.22 43.67
C ALA A 477 41.69 -1.80 44.04
N ALA A 478 42.76 -1.29 43.43
CA ALA A 478 44.14 -1.64 43.76
C ALA A 478 44.60 -1.11 45.13
N ALA A 479 44.04 0.00 45.63
CA ALA A 479 44.50 0.67 46.86
C ALA A 479 44.02 0.00 48.17
N GLN A 480 42.98 -0.86 48.12
CA GLN A 480 42.29 -1.37 49.32
C GLN A 480 42.48 -2.88 49.58
N ARG A 481 43.30 -3.57 48.77
CA ARG A 481 43.53 -5.04 48.76
C ARG A 481 44.00 -5.71 50.07
N HIS A 482 44.30 -4.94 51.10
CA HIS A 482 44.77 -5.46 52.40
C HIS A 482 43.85 -5.10 53.57
N ARG A 483 42.68 -4.53 53.31
CA ARG A 483 41.72 -4.13 54.34
C ARG A 483 40.70 -5.23 54.59
N ARG A 484 40.33 -5.42 55.86
CA ARG A 484 39.28 -6.37 56.26
C ARG A 484 38.07 -5.63 56.80
N ALA A 485 36.89 -6.04 56.38
CA ALA A 485 35.61 -5.53 56.87
C ALA A 485 34.76 -6.63 57.50
N LEU A 486 33.95 -6.25 58.48
CA LEU A 486 32.89 -7.10 59.04
C LEU A 486 31.53 -6.50 58.69
N VAL A 487 30.65 -7.29 58.10
CA VAL A 487 29.25 -6.92 57.83
C VAL A 487 28.36 -7.60 58.87
N VAL A 488 27.63 -6.78 59.62
CA VAL A 488 26.65 -7.22 60.64
C VAL A 488 25.25 -6.80 60.20
N ASP A 489 24.48 -7.74 59.67
CA ASP A 489 23.09 -7.52 59.20
C ASP A 489 22.31 -8.84 59.33
N ASP A 490 21.09 -8.77 59.87
CA ASP A 490 20.26 -9.95 60.15
C ASP A 490 19.60 -10.52 58.90
N ASN A 491 19.51 -9.72 57.83
CA ASN A 491 18.98 -10.12 56.54
C ASN A 491 20.08 -10.73 55.67
N ASP A 492 19.98 -12.04 55.40
CA ASP A 492 20.95 -12.80 54.61
C ASP A 492 21.26 -12.15 53.24
N ASN A 493 20.23 -11.69 52.53
CA ASN A 493 20.41 -11.07 51.21
C ASN A 493 21.13 -9.71 51.30
N ALA A 494 20.77 -8.88 52.29
CA ALA A 494 21.41 -7.58 52.49
C ALA A 494 22.88 -7.75 52.91
N ARG A 495 23.14 -8.71 53.82
CA ARG A 495 24.46 -9.08 54.28
C ARG A 495 25.37 -9.57 53.15
N GLU A 496 24.89 -10.49 52.32
CA GLU A 496 25.64 -10.98 51.15
C GLU A 496 25.89 -9.87 50.12
N THR A 497 24.90 -9.01 49.87
CA THR A 497 25.02 -7.89 48.93
C THR A 497 26.09 -6.89 49.38
N LEU A 498 26.09 -6.52 50.66
CA LEU A 498 27.10 -5.63 51.24
C LEU A 498 28.49 -6.24 51.21
N GLY A 499 28.61 -7.55 51.50
CA GLY A 499 29.86 -8.29 51.37
C GLY A 499 30.40 -8.28 49.94
N ALA A 500 29.53 -8.52 48.95
CA ALA A 500 29.89 -8.47 47.53
C ALA A 500 30.33 -7.06 47.09
N MET A 501 29.67 -6.01 47.58
CA MET A 501 30.04 -4.62 47.29
C MET A 501 31.43 -4.27 47.86
N LEU A 502 31.72 -4.67 49.10
CA LEU A 502 33.04 -4.47 49.72
C LEU A 502 34.12 -5.27 48.98
N THR A 503 33.82 -6.51 48.58
CA THR A 503 34.73 -7.34 47.78
C THR A 503 35.03 -6.70 46.42
N ALA A 504 34.04 -6.08 45.78
CA ALA A 504 34.21 -5.34 44.53
C ALA A 504 35.07 -4.07 44.69
N LEU A 505 35.09 -3.48 45.89
CA LEU A 505 35.99 -2.38 46.27
C LEU A 505 37.40 -2.89 46.66
N GLY A 506 37.63 -4.20 46.65
CA GLY A 506 38.91 -4.82 46.99
C GLY A 506 39.11 -5.10 48.48
N ILE A 507 38.06 -5.03 49.30
CA ILE A 507 38.09 -5.30 50.75
C ILE A 507 37.59 -6.71 51.04
N GLU A 508 38.32 -7.49 51.83
CA GLU A 508 37.87 -8.80 52.29
C GLU A 508 36.77 -8.63 53.35
N ALA A 509 35.57 -9.18 53.13
CA ALA A 509 34.42 -9.00 53.99
C ALA A 509 33.99 -10.30 54.68
N ASP A 510 34.01 -10.33 56.01
CA ASP A 510 33.42 -11.39 56.83
C ASP A 510 31.96 -11.04 57.16
N LEU A 511 31.08 -12.05 57.21
CA LEU A 511 29.63 -11.86 57.36
C LEU A 511 29.12 -12.48 58.68
N CYS A 512 28.35 -11.73 59.47
CA CYS A 512 27.65 -12.24 60.66
C CYS A 512 26.20 -11.71 60.75
N GLY A 513 25.31 -12.50 61.37
CA GLY A 513 23.87 -12.24 61.36
C GLY A 513 23.29 -11.65 62.65
N THR A 514 24.09 -11.53 63.71
CA THR A 514 23.62 -11.03 65.03
C THR A 514 24.61 -10.04 65.63
N GLY A 515 24.12 -9.14 66.47
CA GLY A 515 24.94 -8.13 67.13
C GLY A 515 25.96 -8.73 68.10
N GLN A 516 25.58 -9.77 68.85
CA GLN A 516 26.47 -10.46 69.79
C GLN A 516 27.61 -11.21 69.08
N GLU A 517 27.31 -11.83 67.93
CA GLU A 517 28.33 -12.44 67.07
C GLU A 517 29.27 -11.36 66.51
N GLY A 518 28.73 -10.22 66.07
CA GLY A 518 29.50 -9.08 65.60
C GLY A 518 30.50 -8.56 66.63
N VAL A 519 30.05 -8.32 67.89
CA VAL A 519 30.94 -7.88 68.98
C VAL A 519 32.04 -8.90 69.27
N THR A 520 31.71 -10.20 69.26
CA THR A 520 32.67 -11.27 69.53
C THR A 520 33.73 -11.33 68.44
N ARG A 521 33.32 -11.32 67.16
CA ARG A 521 34.25 -11.37 66.03
C ARG A 521 35.17 -10.16 65.97
N VAL A 522 34.69 -8.96 66.27
CA VAL A 522 35.54 -7.76 66.36
C VAL A 522 36.56 -7.86 67.50
N GLY A 523 36.21 -8.53 68.61
CA GLY A 523 37.14 -8.82 69.69
C GLY A 523 38.23 -9.83 69.31
N ASP A 524 37.87 -10.82 68.48
CA ASP A 524 38.76 -11.91 68.06
C ASP A 524 39.59 -11.58 66.79
N GLY A 525 39.22 -10.54 66.04
CA GLY A 525 39.80 -10.22 64.73
C GLY A 525 40.10 -8.73 64.53
N GLY A 526 41.25 -8.41 63.94
CA GLY A 526 41.59 -7.04 63.51
C GLY A 526 40.87 -6.67 62.21
N TYR A 527 39.74 -5.97 62.31
CA TYR A 527 39.02 -5.38 61.17
C TYR A 527 39.37 -3.90 61.04
N ASP A 528 39.38 -3.39 59.81
CA ASP A 528 39.54 -1.97 59.50
C ASP A 528 38.19 -1.24 59.42
N LEU A 529 37.13 -1.94 59.03
CA LEU A 529 35.79 -1.41 58.84
C LEU A 529 34.73 -2.36 59.40
N VAL A 530 33.74 -1.84 60.09
CA VAL A 530 32.54 -2.56 60.50
C VAL A 530 31.35 -1.88 59.86
N VAL A 531 30.66 -2.58 58.97
CA VAL A 531 29.38 -2.15 58.37
C VAL A 531 28.26 -2.77 59.20
N LEU A 532 27.54 -1.92 59.94
CA LEU A 532 26.65 -2.35 61.01
C LEU A 532 25.23 -1.88 60.77
N ASP A 533 24.28 -2.82 60.66
CA ASP A 533 22.87 -2.50 60.70
C ASP A 533 22.46 -1.98 62.09
N LEU A 534 21.56 -1.00 62.12
CA LEU A 534 21.04 -0.45 63.37
C LEU A 534 19.93 -1.30 63.98
N GLU A 535 19.24 -2.09 63.15
CA GLU A 535 18.14 -2.97 63.55
C GLU A 535 18.60 -4.44 63.49
N LEU A 536 19.13 -4.95 64.59
CA LEU A 536 19.48 -6.38 64.72
C LEU A 536 18.54 -7.07 65.72
N PRO A 537 18.34 -8.39 65.62
CA PRO A 537 17.33 -9.14 66.39
C PRO A 537 17.65 -9.26 67.88
N ASP A 538 18.92 -9.15 68.28
CA ASP A 538 19.40 -9.40 69.64
C ASP A 538 19.85 -8.14 70.38
N LEU A 539 20.61 -7.25 69.71
CA LEU A 539 21.13 -6.01 70.27
C LEU A 539 20.86 -4.86 69.30
N SER A 540 20.57 -3.65 69.78
CA SER A 540 20.54 -2.49 68.89
C SER A 540 21.94 -2.26 68.28
N GLY A 541 22.03 -1.85 67.01
CA GLY A 541 23.32 -1.50 66.41
C GLY A 541 24.06 -0.38 67.18
N PHE A 542 23.33 0.48 67.91
CA PHE A 542 23.95 1.44 68.84
C PHE A 542 24.64 0.75 70.03
N ASP A 543 24.05 -0.31 70.58
CA ASP A 543 24.65 -1.10 71.67
C ASP A 543 25.87 -1.88 71.18
N VAL A 544 25.80 -2.45 69.98
CA VAL A 544 26.92 -3.13 69.33
C VAL A 544 28.09 -2.16 69.12
N ALA A 545 27.83 -0.99 68.53
CA ALA A 545 28.85 0.01 68.30
C ALA A 545 29.46 0.52 69.62
N ARG A 546 28.65 0.76 70.66
CA ARG A 546 29.15 1.15 72.00
C ARG A 546 30.06 0.09 72.60
N ARG A 547 29.70 -1.19 72.49
CA ARG A 547 30.51 -2.31 72.99
C ARG A 547 31.83 -2.45 72.23
N ILE A 548 31.80 -2.29 70.91
CA ILE A 548 33.02 -2.29 70.08
C ILE A 548 33.95 -1.13 70.49
N ARG A 549 33.41 0.09 70.66
CA ARG A 549 34.19 1.25 71.10
C ARG A 549 34.73 1.10 72.52
N ALA A 550 33.96 0.53 73.45
CA ALA A 550 34.40 0.30 74.83
C ALA A 550 35.47 -0.81 74.95
N ALA A 551 35.45 -1.78 74.03
CA ALA A 551 36.46 -2.83 73.95
C ALA A 551 37.78 -2.34 73.34
N ALA A 552 37.75 -1.28 72.51
CA ALA A 552 38.94 -0.63 71.96
C ALA A 552 39.67 0.18 73.05
N ARG A 553 40.72 -0.39 73.65
CA ARG A 553 41.54 0.29 74.67
C ARG A 553 42.32 1.46 74.05
N PRO A 554 42.56 2.57 74.80
CA PRO A 554 43.22 3.76 74.27
C PRO A 554 44.72 3.60 73.93
N ALA A 555 45.34 2.44 74.15
CA ALA A 555 46.78 2.26 74.06
C ALA A 555 47.26 1.21 73.03
N ASP A 556 46.39 0.42 72.38
CA ASP A 556 46.81 -0.56 71.37
C ASP A 556 45.75 -0.76 70.29
N ALA A 557 46.22 -0.76 69.04
CA ALA A 557 45.55 -1.11 67.78
C ALA A 557 44.40 -0.19 67.29
N ARG A 558 44.47 0.11 65.99
CA ARG A 558 43.56 0.92 65.19
C ARG A 558 42.11 0.43 65.38
N ALA A 559 41.30 1.18 66.13
CA ALA A 559 39.88 0.84 66.25
C ALA A 559 39.25 0.84 64.84
N PRO A 560 38.40 -0.16 64.50
CA PRO A 560 37.75 -0.17 63.19
C PRO A 560 36.90 1.08 62.99
N ALA A 561 36.85 1.56 61.75
CA ALA A 561 35.83 2.51 61.36
C ALA A 561 34.46 1.83 61.45
N ILE A 562 33.45 2.46 62.06
CA ILE A 562 32.10 1.92 62.18
C ILE A 562 31.18 2.73 61.28
N LEU A 563 30.74 2.10 60.19
CA LEU A 563 29.75 2.62 59.24
C LEU A 563 28.37 2.07 59.62
N GLY A 564 27.49 2.94 60.10
CA GLY A 564 26.11 2.56 60.41
C GLY A 564 25.25 2.51 59.15
N VAL A 565 24.52 1.42 58.94
CA VAL A 565 23.55 1.29 57.85
C VAL A 565 22.15 1.37 58.43
N SER A 566 21.31 2.27 57.90
CA SER A 566 20.00 2.57 58.49
C SER A 566 18.94 2.79 57.43
N ALA A 567 17.69 2.39 57.70
CA ALA A 567 16.54 2.77 56.88
C ALA A 567 16.06 4.22 57.11
N TYR A 568 16.56 4.90 58.17
CA TYR A 568 16.17 6.27 58.51
C TYR A 568 17.22 7.30 58.08
N GLU A 569 16.78 8.36 57.43
CA GLU A 569 17.50 9.64 57.39
C GLU A 569 16.76 10.65 58.28
N SER A 570 17.38 11.13 59.36
CA SER A 570 17.06 12.43 59.97
C SER A 570 17.78 12.64 61.29
N ALA A 571 18.15 13.90 61.55
CA ALA A 571 18.44 14.59 62.81
C ALA A 571 18.88 13.80 64.08
N ALA A 572 18.21 12.73 64.49
CA ALA A 572 18.57 11.88 65.64
C ALA A 572 19.94 11.18 65.50
N LEU A 573 20.41 10.97 64.26
CA LEU A 573 21.74 10.41 63.99
C LEU A 573 22.90 11.39 64.30
N ARG A 574 22.63 12.70 64.37
CA ARG A 574 23.66 13.72 64.68
C ARG A 574 24.01 13.78 66.17
N ASP A 575 23.06 13.46 67.05
CA ASP A 575 23.25 13.43 68.51
C ASP A 575 24.11 12.24 68.99
N ASN A 576 24.36 11.23 68.15
CA ASN A 576 25.17 10.05 68.46
C ASN A 576 26.45 9.92 67.61
N SER A 577 27.02 11.06 67.19
CA SER A 577 28.29 11.15 66.44
C SER A 577 29.53 10.63 67.21
N GLN A 578 29.38 10.21 68.46
CA GLN A 578 30.49 9.70 69.28
C GLN A 578 30.80 8.20 69.05
N VAL A 579 29.93 7.45 68.36
CA VAL A 579 30.07 5.98 68.25
C VAL A 579 30.27 5.49 66.81
N PHE A 580 29.64 6.14 65.83
CA PHE A 580 29.75 5.83 64.40
C PHE A 580 30.56 6.90 63.66
N ASP A 581 31.40 6.50 62.70
CA ASP A 581 32.23 7.43 61.91
C ASP A 581 31.47 7.98 60.68
N ALA A 582 30.52 7.20 60.17
CA ALA A 582 29.63 7.61 59.09
C ALA A 582 28.34 6.79 59.12
N PHE A 583 27.35 7.26 58.36
CA PHE A 583 26.09 6.56 58.15
C PHE A 583 25.80 6.44 56.65
N LEU A 584 25.14 5.35 56.27
CA LEU A 584 24.69 5.09 54.90
C LEU A 584 23.20 4.68 54.92
N PRO A 585 22.33 5.39 54.18
CA PRO A 585 20.91 5.04 54.11
C PRO A 585 20.70 3.77 53.26
N LYS A 586 19.78 2.89 53.68
CA LYS A 586 19.31 1.77 52.85
C LYS A 586 18.37 2.34 51.76
N PRO A 587 18.43 1.87 50.49
CA PRO A 587 19.34 0.87 49.94
C PRO A 587 20.75 1.42 49.70
N VAL A 588 21.75 0.62 50.08
CA VAL A 588 23.17 0.97 49.99
C VAL A 588 23.65 0.87 48.54
N HIS A 589 24.26 1.92 48.02
CA HIS A 589 24.81 1.97 46.67
C HIS A 589 26.35 1.84 46.67
N LEU A 590 26.91 1.07 45.73
CA LEU A 590 28.36 0.80 45.65
C LEU A 590 29.22 2.07 45.57
N ARG A 591 28.75 3.12 44.89
CA ARG A 591 29.46 4.41 44.80
C ARG A 591 29.49 5.16 46.12
N GLU A 592 28.36 5.21 46.83
CA GLU A 592 28.25 5.87 48.14
C GLU A 592 29.07 5.14 49.19
N LEU A 593 29.01 3.80 49.16
CA LEU A 593 29.85 2.95 49.99
C LEU A 593 31.33 3.17 49.65
N GLY A 594 31.70 3.16 48.37
CA GLY A 594 33.08 3.41 47.92
C GLY A 594 33.63 4.76 48.37
N ALA A 595 32.86 5.84 48.22
CA ALA A 595 33.26 7.18 48.64
C ALA A 595 33.42 7.30 50.17
N LEU A 596 32.55 6.64 50.95
CA LEU A 596 32.66 6.62 52.40
C LEU A 596 33.82 5.73 52.88
N VAL A 597 34.04 4.59 52.24
CA VAL A 597 35.16 3.69 52.51
C VAL A 597 36.49 4.40 52.22
N GLU A 598 36.60 5.11 51.10
CA GLU A 598 37.78 5.91 50.78
C GLU A 598 38.00 7.02 51.81
N LYS A 599 36.94 7.72 52.25
CA LYS A 599 37.04 8.74 53.30
C LYS A 599 37.46 8.17 54.67
N LEU A 600 37.05 6.95 55.00
CA LEU A 600 37.30 6.33 56.31
C LEU A 600 38.62 5.55 56.37
N LEU A 601 39.07 4.98 55.25
CA LEU A 601 40.21 4.06 55.18
C LEU A 601 41.37 4.55 54.31
N GLY A 602 41.16 5.56 53.46
CA GLY A 602 42.20 6.30 52.74
C GLY A 602 42.77 7.42 53.61
#